data_AF-A0A9D5VPB9-F1
#
_entry.id   AF-A0A9D5VPB9-F1
#
_cell.length_a   1.000
_cell.length_b   1.000
_cell.length_c   1.000
_cell.angle_alpha   90.00
_cell.angle_beta   90.00
_cell.angle_gamma   90.00
#
_symmetry.space_group_name_H-M   'P 1'
#
loop_
_entity.id
_entity.type
_entity.pdbx_description
1 polymer ?
#
loop_
_entity_poly.entity_id
_entity_poly.type
_entity_poly.pdbx_seq_one_letter_code
_entity_poly.pdbx_strand_id
1 'polypeptide(L)'
;MNKTEIIDILSITNKDDLDKLGKKAYEVKTKYVGNKLYLRGLIEFSNICDKNCLYCGIRSGNRNIKRYVLTDEEILSSADFAYKNGYGSIVMQSGESKNPEFINRVTSIITKIKKISDGNLGITLSCGEQTEDTYKKWFDAGAHRYLLRIETSNKELYKKIHPKNKKHSFEERSFALSLIKKTGYKTGTGVMIGLPFQTIEDLAQDLIFMKELDIDMVGMGPYIEHEDTPLYTYKERLLTKKERLYLSLKMIAVLRLMMKDINIASSTALQSIDPLGREMGLMFGANIIMPNITPLDYRKSYQLYQGKPGMDETGDKFVKNLEERIKNLGDTIGYNTWGDAVKNKIILASKSPRRNDLLKQAGLSFKVIPSNIDEDNIDISSPDEYVKVLAIAKAEEIAKIYPDSWIIGADTIVVIDNMILGKPKSIDEAREMLNRLSGKTHYVFTGYAIYCMSREKLFSGVVKSDVLFKALSDLEIEWYIKTEEPFDKAGGYAVQGLGAFFIKSINGSYTNVVGLPVCEVIDCLLKENIITLDDLKC
;
A
#
# COMPACT_ATOMS: atom_id res chain seq x y z
N MET A 1 -7.58 15.05 -8.34
CA MET A 1 -7.62 14.96 -9.81
C MET A 1 -8.86 14.17 -10.21
N ASN A 2 -9.79 14.82 -10.91
CA ASN A 2 -11.00 14.21 -11.47
C ASN A 2 -10.73 13.67 -12.89
N LYS A 3 -11.71 12.97 -13.49
CA LYS A 3 -11.54 12.32 -14.80
C LYS A 3 -11.24 13.30 -15.94
N THR A 4 -11.88 14.47 -15.95
CA THR A 4 -11.68 15.50 -16.99
C THR A 4 -10.25 16.02 -16.94
N GLU A 5 -9.74 16.36 -15.76
CA GLU A 5 -8.35 16.81 -15.57
C GLU A 5 -7.34 15.75 -16.05
N ILE A 6 -7.61 14.47 -15.80
CA ILE A 6 -6.75 13.38 -16.28
C ILE A 6 -6.75 13.35 -17.81
N ILE A 7 -7.92 13.43 -18.45
CA ILE A 7 -8.05 13.42 -19.92
C ILE A 7 -7.29 14.60 -20.54
N ASP A 8 -7.40 15.80 -19.96
CA ASP A 8 -6.71 16.99 -20.44
C ASP A 8 -5.18 16.79 -20.39
N ILE A 9 -4.65 16.26 -19.27
CA ILE A 9 -3.22 15.99 -19.14
C ILE A 9 -2.77 14.89 -20.12
N LEU A 10 -3.56 13.81 -20.25
CA LEU A 10 -3.26 12.73 -21.19
C LEU A 10 -3.36 13.19 -22.66
N SER A 11 -4.01 14.32 -22.93
CA SER A 11 -4.15 14.90 -24.28
C SER A 11 -3.06 15.92 -24.62
N ILE A 12 -2.13 16.23 -23.71
CA ILE A 12 -1.00 17.14 -23.98
C ILE A 12 -0.16 16.61 -25.15
N THR A 13 0.07 17.47 -26.16
CA THR A 13 0.88 17.16 -27.35
C THR A 13 2.12 18.05 -27.49
N ASN A 14 2.11 19.24 -26.91
CA ASN A 14 3.24 20.16 -27.00
C ASN A 14 4.37 19.73 -26.03
N LYS A 15 5.62 19.97 -26.45
CA LYS A 15 6.81 19.51 -25.73
C LYS A 15 6.99 20.23 -24.39
N ASP A 16 6.79 21.53 -24.34
CA ASP A 16 7.05 22.34 -23.14
C ASP A 16 6.15 21.91 -21.97
N ASP A 17 4.87 21.64 -22.23
CA ASP A 17 3.95 21.16 -21.20
C ASP A 17 4.21 19.71 -20.80
N LEU A 18 4.68 18.87 -21.74
CA LEU A 18 5.13 17.52 -21.45
C LEU A 18 6.36 17.53 -20.52
N ASP A 19 7.32 18.42 -20.77
CA ASP A 19 8.51 18.60 -19.94
C ASP A 19 8.15 19.14 -18.54
N LYS A 20 7.21 20.08 -18.46
CA LYS A 20 6.66 20.56 -17.16
C LYS A 20 5.96 19.43 -16.40
N LEU A 21 5.18 18.60 -17.07
CA LEU A 21 4.50 17.44 -16.46
C LEU A 21 5.52 16.45 -15.86
N GLY A 22 6.54 16.09 -16.66
CA GLY A 22 7.62 15.22 -16.20
C GLY A 22 8.32 15.79 -14.97
N LYS A 23 8.76 17.05 -15.04
CA LYS A 23 9.38 17.76 -13.92
C LYS A 23 8.51 17.73 -12.67
N LYS A 24 7.21 18.03 -12.79
CA LYS A 24 6.29 18.05 -11.66
C LYS A 24 6.12 16.66 -11.03
N ALA A 25 6.02 15.61 -11.85
CA ALA A 25 5.93 14.24 -11.35
C ALA A 25 7.23 13.79 -10.68
N TYR A 26 8.39 14.16 -11.22
CA TYR A 26 9.70 13.88 -10.60
C TYR A 26 9.87 14.60 -9.25
N GLU A 27 9.44 15.86 -9.13
CA GLU A 27 9.41 16.60 -7.86
C GLU A 27 8.55 15.87 -6.81
N VAL A 28 7.36 15.41 -7.19
CA VAL A 28 6.48 14.63 -6.29
C VAL A 28 7.12 13.31 -5.89
N LYS A 29 7.70 12.57 -6.84
CA LYS A 29 8.44 11.33 -6.54
C LYS A 29 9.56 11.61 -5.53
N THR A 30 10.39 12.63 -5.77
CA THR A 30 11.50 12.98 -4.88
C THR A 30 11.03 13.37 -3.49
N LYS A 31 9.92 14.11 -3.39
CA LYS A 31 9.36 14.54 -2.10
C LYS A 31 8.77 13.37 -1.28
N TYR A 32 8.05 12.45 -1.92
CA TYR A 32 7.24 11.44 -1.21
C TYR A 32 7.87 10.03 -1.18
N VAL A 33 8.70 9.70 -2.16
CA VAL A 33 9.39 8.40 -2.28
C VAL A 33 10.91 8.53 -2.07
N GLY A 34 11.46 9.72 -2.35
CA GLY A 34 12.90 9.98 -2.30
C GLY A 34 13.58 9.79 -3.65
N ASN A 35 14.90 9.91 -3.65
CA ASN A 35 15.78 9.79 -4.83
C ASN A 35 16.39 8.38 -4.99
N LYS A 36 15.88 7.39 -4.26
CA LYS A 36 16.31 6.00 -4.41
C LYS A 36 15.54 5.32 -5.55
N LEU A 37 16.29 4.72 -6.47
CA LEU A 37 15.81 3.76 -7.44
C LEU A 37 15.96 2.34 -6.87
N TYR A 38 14.88 1.57 -6.81
CA TYR A 38 14.97 0.18 -6.35
C TYR A 38 14.99 -0.82 -7.51
N LEU A 39 15.90 -1.79 -7.41
CA LEU A 39 16.04 -2.87 -8.38
C LEU A 39 15.16 -4.05 -7.97
N ARG A 40 14.51 -4.67 -8.96
CA ARG A 40 13.84 -5.96 -8.80
C ARG A 40 14.27 -6.93 -9.89
N GLY A 41 15.12 -7.90 -9.55
CA GLY A 41 15.65 -8.87 -10.53
C GLY A 41 14.52 -9.72 -11.11
N LEU A 42 14.23 -9.57 -12.40
CA LEU A 42 13.18 -10.30 -13.08
C LEU A 42 13.69 -11.66 -13.56
N ILE A 43 13.07 -12.73 -13.06
CA ILE A 43 13.32 -14.13 -13.41
C ILE A 43 12.06 -14.68 -14.10
N GLU A 44 12.13 -14.82 -15.41
CA GLU A 44 11.07 -15.35 -16.26
C GLU A 44 11.25 -16.87 -16.35
N PHE A 45 10.70 -17.59 -15.36
CA PHE A 45 11.09 -18.98 -15.11
C PHE A 45 10.31 -20.02 -15.95
N SER A 46 9.25 -19.61 -16.65
CA SER A 46 8.51 -20.48 -17.58
C SER A 46 7.67 -19.65 -18.55
N ASN A 47 7.70 -19.99 -19.83
CA ASN A 47 6.80 -19.40 -20.83
C ASN A 47 5.58 -20.31 -21.14
N ILE A 48 5.38 -21.39 -20.39
CA ILE A 48 4.19 -22.24 -20.51
C ILE A 48 3.01 -21.51 -19.87
N CYS A 49 1.89 -21.41 -20.59
CA CYS A 49 0.73 -20.65 -20.18
C CYS A 49 -0.56 -21.38 -20.56
N ASP A 50 -1.52 -21.43 -19.65
CA ASP A 50 -2.86 -21.98 -19.86
C ASP A 50 -3.80 -20.99 -20.56
N LYS A 51 -3.45 -19.69 -20.53
CA LYS A 51 -4.21 -18.59 -21.12
C LYS A 51 -3.84 -18.39 -22.58
N ASN A 52 -4.75 -17.75 -23.30
CA ASN A 52 -4.65 -17.56 -24.75
C ASN A 52 -4.90 -16.11 -25.18
N CYS A 53 -4.52 -15.14 -24.34
CA CYS A 53 -4.64 -13.70 -24.56
C CYS A 53 -4.23 -13.29 -25.98
N LEU A 54 -5.00 -12.40 -26.62
CA LEU A 54 -4.85 -12.14 -28.06
C LEU A 54 -3.64 -11.26 -28.40
N TYR A 55 -3.05 -10.61 -27.40
CA TYR A 55 -1.90 -9.72 -27.51
C TYR A 55 -0.55 -10.37 -27.16
N CYS A 56 -0.57 -11.56 -26.54
CA CYS A 56 0.60 -12.08 -25.84
C CYS A 56 1.34 -13.13 -26.67
N GLY A 57 2.64 -12.94 -26.92
CA GLY A 57 3.46 -13.88 -27.70
C GLY A 57 3.61 -15.26 -27.06
N ILE A 58 3.54 -15.38 -25.72
CA ILE A 58 3.61 -16.67 -25.02
C ILE A 58 2.23 -17.34 -24.82
N ARG A 59 1.16 -16.82 -25.44
CA ARG A 59 -0.18 -17.42 -25.38
C ARG A 59 -0.17 -18.90 -25.75
N SER A 60 -1.04 -19.71 -25.14
CA SER A 60 -1.08 -21.17 -25.34
C SER A 60 -1.24 -21.60 -26.80
N GLY A 61 -1.94 -20.79 -27.61
CA GLY A 61 -2.15 -21.04 -29.03
C GLY A 61 -1.01 -20.62 -29.95
N ASN A 62 0.06 -19.99 -29.46
CA ASN A 62 1.24 -19.72 -30.30
C ASN A 62 2.11 -20.98 -30.36
N ARG A 63 2.29 -21.53 -31.57
CA ARG A 63 3.10 -22.73 -31.84
C ARG A 63 4.50 -22.41 -32.37
N ASN A 64 4.79 -21.15 -32.70
CA ASN A 64 6.04 -20.71 -33.30
C ASN A 64 7.13 -20.40 -32.25
N ILE A 65 6.78 -20.41 -30.96
CA ILE A 65 7.69 -20.13 -29.85
C ILE A 65 8.22 -21.40 -29.20
N LYS A 66 9.53 -21.45 -28.93
CA LYS A 66 10.16 -22.53 -28.16
C LYS A 66 9.70 -22.46 -26.71
N ARG A 67 9.04 -23.52 -26.22
CA ARG A 67 8.59 -23.60 -24.82
C ARG A 67 9.73 -24.02 -23.90
N TYR A 68 9.76 -23.45 -22.69
CA TYR A 68 10.76 -23.78 -21.68
C TYR A 68 10.20 -23.64 -20.26
N VAL A 69 10.89 -24.32 -19.35
CA VAL A 69 10.76 -24.21 -17.90
C VAL A 69 12.18 -24.25 -17.35
N LEU A 70 12.58 -23.26 -16.56
CA LEU A 70 13.86 -23.30 -15.85
C LEU A 70 13.85 -24.40 -14.81
N THR A 71 15.02 -24.96 -14.51
CA THR A 71 15.25 -25.84 -13.35
C THR A 71 15.19 -25.06 -12.04
N ASP A 72 15.02 -25.75 -10.91
CA ASP A 72 15.08 -25.12 -9.59
C ASP A 72 16.44 -24.46 -9.35
N GLU A 73 17.54 -25.13 -9.73
CA GLU A 73 18.90 -24.65 -9.54
C GLU A 73 19.16 -23.34 -10.30
N GLU A 74 18.67 -23.20 -11.53
CA GLU A 74 18.80 -21.96 -12.31
C GLU A 74 18.04 -20.78 -11.67
N ILE A 75 16.84 -21.04 -11.13
CA ILE A 75 16.05 -20.03 -10.43
C ILE A 75 16.76 -19.59 -9.15
N LEU A 76 17.26 -20.55 -8.37
CA LEU A 76 17.99 -20.27 -7.12
C LEU A 76 19.31 -19.56 -7.40
N SER A 77 20.04 -19.93 -8.45
CA SER A 77 21.27 -19.26 -8.87
C SER A 77 21.00 -17.81 -9.29
N SER A 78 19.88 -17.55 -9.98
CA SER A 78 19.48 -16.18 -10.35
C SER A 78 19.10 -15.35 -9.12
N ALA A 79 18.44 -15.96 -8.13
CA ALA A 79 18.11 -15.31 -6.87
C ALA A 79 19.36 -15.01 -6.02
N ASP A 80 20.29 -15.97 -5.93
CA ASP A 80 21.58 -15.81 -5.25
C ASP A 80 22.43 -14.71 -5.91
N PHE A 81 22.45 -14.67 -7.25
CA PHE A 81 23.07 -13.59 -8.01
C PHE A 81 22.48 -12.22 -7.65
N ALA A 82 21.15 -12.10 -7.60
CA ALA A 82 20.48 -10.85 -7.24
C ALA A 82 20.87 -10.42 -5.82
N TYR A 83 20.86 -11.36 -4.88
CA TYR A 83 21.23 -11.12 -3.48
C TYR A 83 22.69 -10.66 -3.34
N LYS A 84 23.64 -11.37 -3.97
CA LYS A 84 25.07 -11.03 -3.93
C LYS A 84 25.41 -9.70 -4.59
N ASN A 85 24.65 -9.28 -5.60
CA ASN A 85 24.77 -7.97 -6.24
C ASN A 85 23.93 -6.88 -5.57
N GLY A 86 23.42 -7.14 -4.35
CA GLY A 86 22.73 -6.17 -3.51
C GLY A 86 21.35 -5.75 -4.01
N TYR A 87 20.69 -6.54 -4.87
CA TYR A 87 19.31 -6.27 -5.24
C TYR A 87 18.44 -6.53 -4.01
N GLY A 88 17.57 -5.60 -3.66
CA GLY A 88 16.68 -5.81 -2.51
C GLY A 88 15.53 -6.77 -2.77
N SER A 89 15.22 -7.09 -4.03
CA SER A 89 14.18 -8.08 -4.34
C SER A 89 14.29 -8.68 -5.74
N ILE A 90 13.52 -9.76 -5.94
CA ILE A 90 13.30 -10.40 -7.23
C ILE A 90 11.82 -10.44 -7.60
N VAL A 91 11.55 -10.63 -8.89
CA VAL A 91 10.24 -10.96 -9.44
C VAL A 91 10.32 -12.30 -10.13
N MET A 92 9.59 -13.29 -9.62
CA MET A 92 9.39 -14.57 -10.30
C MET A 92 8.15 -14.47 -11.17
N GLN A 93 8.35 -14.56 -12.48
CA GLN A 93 7.29 -14.42 -13.48
C GLN A 93 7.21 -15.64 -14.38
N SER A 94 5.99 -16.05 -14.71
CA SER A 94 5.74 -17.11 -15.69
C SER A 94 4.47 -16.86 -16.50
N GLY A 95 4.25 -17.69 -17.51
CA GLY A 95 2.88 -17.94 -17.98
C GLY A 95 2.01 -18.51 -16.86
N GLU A 96 0.69 -18.45 -17.04
CA GLU A 96 -0.25 -18.87 -16.00
C GLU A 96 -0.39 -20.39 -15.96
N SER A 97 -0.24 -20.97 -14.77
CA SER A 97 -0.58 -22.36 -14.50
C SER A 97 -1.22 -22.47 -13.11
N LYS A 98 -2.29 -23.26 -13.02
CA LYS A 98 -3.01 -23.55 -11.77
C LYS A 98 -2.84 -25.01 -11.32
N ASN A 99 -1.91 -25.75 -11.93
CA ASN A 99 -1.74 -27.16 -11.59
C ASN A 99 -1.04 -27.32 -10.22
N PRO A 100 -1.37 -28.37 -9.43
CA PRO A 100 -0.81 -28.54 -8.08
C PRO A 100 0.72 -28.67 -8.05
N GLU A 101 1.33 -29.28 -9.07
CA GLU A 101 2.78 -29.46 -9.16
C GLU A 101 3.51 -28.12 -9.26
N PHE A 102 3.04 -27.22 -10.13
CA PHE A 102 3.52 -25.85 -10.28
C PHE A 102 3.37 -25.08 -8.98
N ILE A 103 2.20 -25.17 -8.33
CA ILE A 103 1.94 -24.48 -7.06
C ILE A 103 2.92 -24.94 -5.97
N ASN A 104 3.08 -26.25 -5.80
CA ASN A 104 3.99 -26.84 -4.81
C ASN A 104 5.46 -26.48 -5.11
N ARG A 105 5.84 -26.49 -6.38
CA ARG A 105 7.18 -26.11 -6.82
C ARG A 105 7.47 -24.64 -6.52
N VAL A 106 6.56 -23.73 -6.86
CA VAL A 106 6.70 -22.30 -6.52
C VAL A 106 6.81 -22.10 -5.00
N THR A 107 5.97 -22.77 -4.19
CA THR A 107 6.07 -22.74 -2.72
C THR A 107 7.46 -23.16 -2.22
N SER A 108 7.98 -24.28 -2.75
CA SER A 108 9.31 -24.80 -2.39
C SER A 108 10.42 -23.81 -2.74
N ILE A 109 10.38 -23.24 -3.95
CA ILE A 109 11.37 -22.26 -4.41
C ILE A 109 11.35 -21.00 -3.54
N ILE A 110 10.18 -20.44 -3.22
CA ILE A 110 10.06 -19.26 -2.35
C ILE A 110 10.76 -19.53 -1.01
N THR A 111 10.48 -20.68 -0.40
CA THR A 111 11.07 -21.08 0.88
C THR A 111 12.60 -21.20 0.79
N LYS A 112 13.11 -21.79 -0.29
CA LYS A 112 14.56 -21.93 -0.54
C LYS A 112 15.23 -20.57 -0.74
N ILE A 113 14.62 -19.65 -1.49
CA ILE A 113 15.15 -18.29 -1.72
C ILE A 113 15.19 -17.50 -0.40
N LYS A 114 14.17 -17.63 0.44
CA LYS A 114 14.18 -17.02 1.78
C LYS A 114 15.31 -17.56 2.64
N LYS A 115 15.62 -18.86 2.58
CA LYS A 115 16.78 -19.44 3.27
C LYS A 115 18.12 -18.92 2.74
N ILE A 116 18.29 -18.86 1.41
CA ILE A 116 19.54 -18.39 0.78
C ILE A 116 19.89 -16.95 1.18
N SER A 117 18.88 -16.12 1.39
CA SER A 117 19.05 -14.70 1.69
C SER A 117 18.87 -14.35 3.17
N ASP A 118 18.68 -15.35 4.06
CA ASP A 118 18.30 -15.15 5.46
C ASP A 118 17.11 -14.18 5.61
N GLY A 119 16.11 -14.36 4.75
CA GLY A 119 14.93 -13.49 4.68
C GLY A 119 15.13 -12.16 3.95
N ASN A 120 16.37 -11.71 3.73
CA ASN A 120 16.69 -10.35 3.26
C ASN A 120 16.36 -10.08 1.79
N LEU A 121 16.10 -11.10 0.96
CA LEU A 121 15.66 -10.89 -0.41
C LEU A 121 14.12 -10.85 -0.49
N GLY A 122 13.58 -9.72 -0.94
CA GLY A 122 12.15 -9.59 -1.19
C GLY A 122 11.68 -10.44 -2.38
N ILE A 123 10.46 -10.99 -2.33
CA ILE A 123 9.93 -11.86 -3.38
C ILE A 123 8.59 -11.32 -3.90
N THR A 124 8.56 -11.02 -5.20
CA THR A 124 7.34 -10.70 -5.94
C THR A 124 6.98 -11.86 -6.85
N LEU A 125 5.70 -12.27 -6.85
CA LEU A 125 5.19 -13.26 -7.81
C LEU A 125 4.40 -12.58 -8.92
N SER A 126 4.48 -13.13 -10.13
CA SER A 126 3.66 -12.77 -11.28
C SER A 126 3.32 -14.03 -12.07
N CYS A 127 2.42 -14.84 -11.50
CA CYS A 127 2.09 -16.19 -11.98
C CYS A 127 0.61 -16.30 -12.42
N GLY A 128 0.01 -15.19 -12.87
CA GLY A 128 -1.38 -15.12 -13.32
C GLY A 128 -2.41 -15.17 -12.19
N GLU A 129 -3.65 -15.48 -12.53
CA GLU A 129 -4.74 -15.67 -11.56
C GLU A 129 -4.55 -16.99 -10.79
N GLN A 130 -4.87 -17.01 -9.50
CA GLN A 130 -4.84 -18.20 -8.64
C GLN A 130 -6.03 -18.23 -7.67
N THR A 131 -6.19 -19.35 -6.95
CA THR A 131 -7.18 -19.47 -5.88
C THR A 131 -6.73 -18.75 -4.60
N GLU A 132 -7.67 -18.42 -3.71
CA GLU A 132 -7.37 -17.83 -2.40
C GLU A 132 -6.37 -18.68 -1.60
N ASP A 133 -6.56 -20.00 -1.58
CA ASP A 133 -5.65 -20.94 -0.89
C ASP A 133 -4.23 -20.89 -1.46
N THR A 134 -4.11 -20.76 -2.79
CA THR A 134 -2.80 -20.68 -3.45
C THR A 134 -2.10 -19.37 -3.12
N TYR A 135 -2.82 -18.24 -3.16
CA TYR A 135 -2.28 -16.95 -2.76
C TYR A 135 -1.81 -16.99 -1.30
N LYS A 136 -2.63 -17.53 -0.40
CA LYS A 136 -2.28 -17.69 1.02
C LYS A 136 -1.04 -18.59 1.19
N LYS A 137 -1.01 -19.73 0.51
CA LYS A 137 0.11 -20.68 0.57
C LYS A 137 1.43 -20.05 0.14
N TRP A 138 1.45 -19.27 -0.94
CA TRP A 138 2.65 -18.56 -1.38
C TRP A 138 3.02 -17.40 -0.46
N PHE A 139 2.03 -16.75 0.15
CA PHE A 139 2.25 -15.66 1.11
C PHE A 139 2.92 -16.19 2.38
N ASP A 140 2.34 -17.24 2.96
CA ASP A 140 2.87 -17.94 4.13
C ASP A 140 4.29 -18.50 3.89
N ALA A 141 4.61 -18.88 2.64
CA ALA A 141 5.95 -19.35 2.28
C ALA A 141 7.00 -18.23 2.22
N GLY A 142 6.57 -16.96 2.22
CA GLY A 142 7.44 -15.78 2.27
C GLY A 142 7.39 -14.86 1.05
N ALA A 143 6.51 -15.09 0.08
CA ALA A 143 6.24 -14.09 -0.95
C ALA A 143 5.43 -12.95 -0.35
N HIS A 144 5.84 -11.69 -0.57
CA HIS A 144 5.18 -10.54 0.07
C HIS A 144 4.59 -9.55 -0.92
N ARG A 145 4.91 -9.69 -2.22
CA ARG A 145 4.29 -8.92 -3.31
C ARG A 145 3.70 -9.84 -4.37
N TYR A 146 2.65 -9.36 -5.03
CA TYR A 146 2.07 -10.05 -6.18
C TYR A 146 1.70 -9.05 -7.27
N LEU A 147 2.10 -9.32 -8.51
CA LEU A 147 1.81 -8.49 -9.68
C LEU A 147 0.86 -9.21 -10.63
N LEU A 148 -0.36 -8.68 -10.73
CA LEU A 148 -1.41 -9.13 -11.62
C LEU A 148 -1.98 -7.93 -12.38
N ARG A 149 -1.55 -7.72 -13.63
CA ARG A 149 -2.08 -6.63 -14.45
C ARG A 149 -3.57 -6.87 -14.75
N ILE A 150 -4.37 -5.82 -14.61
CA ILE A 150 -5.77 -5.80 -15.05
C ILE A 150 -5.85 -5.65 -16.58
N GLU A 151 -4.77 -5.16 -17.20
CA GLU A 151 -4.59 -4.90 -18.63
C GLU A 151 -5.41 -3.71 -19.13
N THR A 152 -6.69 -3.65 -18.75
CA THR A 152 -7.59 -2.50 -18.87
C THR A 152 -8.77 -2.69 -17.90
N SER A 153 -9.21 -1.60 -17.27
CA SER A 153 -10.40 -1.52 -16.43
C SER A 153 -11.71 -1.48 -17.24
N ASN A 154 -11.63 -1.21 -18.56
CA ASN A 154 -12.79 -1.22 -19.44
C ASN A 154 -13.14 -2.66 -19.83
N LYS A 155 -14.32 -3.14 -19.37
CA LYS A 155 -14.83 -4.48 -19.64
C LYS A 155 -14.96 -4.82 -21.13
N GLU A 156 -15.39 -3.87 -21.95
CA GLU A 156 -15.57 -4.08 -23.39
C GLU A 156 -14.23 -4.13 -24.11
N LEU A 157 -13.25 -3.29 -23.72
CA LEU A 157 -11.89 -3.39 -24.23
C LEU A 157 -11.22 -4.70 -23.81
N TYR A 158 -11.41 -5.12 -22.55
CA TYR A 158 -10.89 -6.39 -22.02
C TYR A 158 -11.37 -7.59 -22.86
N LYS A 159 -12.65 -7.60 -23.26
CA LYS A 159 -13.23 -8.62 -24.15
C LYS A 159 -12.67 -8.59 -25.57
N LYS A 160 -12.20 -7.44 -26.07
CA LYS A 160 -11.60 -7.32 -27.42
C LYS A 160 -10.17 -7.84 -27.47
N ILE A 161 -9.44 -7.80 -26.35
CA ILE A 161 -8.04 -8.20 -26.28
C ILE A 161 -7.84 -9.62 -25.70
N HIS A 162 -8.93 -10.29 -25.32
CA HIS A 162 -8.93 -11.66 -24.80
C HIS A 162 -9.93 -12.55 -25.56
N PRO A 163 -9.70 -13.88 -25.61
CA PRO A 163 -10.70 -14.82 -26.10
C PRO A 163 -11.99 -14.74 -25.28
N LYS A 164 -13.15 -14.80 -25.95
CA LYS A 164 -14.48 -14.81 -25.30
C LYS A 164 -14.78 -16.18 -24.69
N ASN A 165 -14.22 -16.46 -23.52
CA ASN A 165 -14.49 -17.68 -22.76
C ASN A 165 -14.35 -17.47 -21.25
N LYS A 166 -14.76 -18.46 -20.45
CA LYS A 166 -14.69 -18.41 -18.99
C LYS A 166 -13.26 -18.24 -18.45
N LYS A 167 -12.25 -18.72 -19.19
CA LYS A 167 -10.84 -18.55 -18.79
C LYS A 167 -10.35 -17.11 -18.96
N HIS A 168 -11.09 -16.18 -19.57
CA HIS A 168 -10.63 -14.79 -19.71
C HIS A 168 -11.77 -13.83 -19.34
N SER A 169 -12.28 -13.97 -18.11
CA SER A 169 -13.27 -13.06 -17.55
C SER A 169 -12.59 -11.83 -16.93
N PHE A 170 -13.22 -10.66 -17.12
CA PHE A 170 -12.82 -9.44 -16.43
C PHE A 170 -13.14 -9.52 -14.94
N GLU A 171 -14.32 -10.04 -14.61
CA GLU A 171 -14.81 -10.21 -13.24
C GLU A 171 -13.87 -11.11 -12.43
N GLU A 172 -13.46 -12.25 -12.99
CA GLU A 172 -12.49 -13.15 -12.35
C GLU A 172 -11.12 -12.48 -12.16
N ARG A 173 -10.65 -11.71 -13.14
CA ARG A 173 -9.38 -10.96 -13.03
C ARG A 173 -9.44 -9.91 -11.92
N SER A 174 -10.54 -9.16 -11.85
CA SER A 174 -10.77 -8.15 -10.82
C SER A 174 -10.94 -8.78 -9.44
N PHE A 175 -11.65 -9.90 -9.34
CA PHE A 175 -11.78 -10.67 -8.11
C PHE A 175 -10.44 -11.24 -7.65
N ALA A 176 -9.60 -11.73 -8.56
CA ALA A 176 -8.25 -12.17 -8.22
C ALA A 176 -7.40 -11.04 -7.60
N LEU A 177 -7.53 -9.79 -8.07
CA LEU A 177 -6.89 -8.63 -7.45
C LEU A 177 -7.39 -8.36 -6.02
N SER A 178 -8.69 -8.53 -5.77
CA SER A 178 -9.24 -8.36 -4.43
C SER A 178 -8.78 -9.47 -3.49
N LEU A 179 -8.66 -10.71 -3.96
CA LEU A 179 -8.09 -11.82 -3.19
C LEU A 179 -6.62 -11.56 -2.83
N ILE A 180 -5.80 -11.14 -3.78
CA ILE A 180 -4.39 -10.77 -3.52
C ILE A 180 -4.30 -9.71 -2.41
N LYS A 181 -5.12 -8.66 -2.49
CA LYS A 181 -5.18 -7.60 -1.47
C LYS A 181 -5.66 -8.14 -0.12
N LYS A 182 -6.69 -8.99 -0.12
CA LYS A 182 -7.25 -9.64 1.09
C LYS A 182 -6.22 -10.52 1.79
N THR A 183 -5.40 -11.27 1.05
CA THR A 183 -4.34 -12.12 1.61
C THR A 183 -3.26 -11.31 2.33
N GLY A 184 -3.08 -10.03 1.99
CA GLY A 184 -2.11 -9.15 2.65
C GLY A 184 -0.85 -8.86 1.83
N TYR A 185 -0.80 -9.30 0.57
CA TYR A 185 0.27 -8.91 -0.35
C TYR A 185 0.33 -7.38 -0.51
N LYS A 186 1.52 -6.87 -0.80
CA LYS A 186 1.65 -5.59 -1.49
C LYS A 186 1.17 -5.81 -2.93
N THR A 187 -0.02 -5.30 -3.23
CA THR A 187 -0.75 -5.63 -4.45
C THR A 187 -0.25 -4.77 -5.60
N GLY A 188 0.15 -5.44 -6.68
CA GLY A 188 0.56 -4.82 -7.93
C GLY A 188 -0.40 -5.10 -9.08
N THR A 189 -0.69 -4.07 -9.88
CA THR A 189 -1.43 -4.23 -11.13
C THR A 189 -0.80 -3.39 -12.25
N GLY A 190 -1.57 -3.10 -13.30
CA GLY A 190 -1.19 -2.21 -14.37
C GLY A 190 -1.94 -2.51 -15.67
N VAL A 191 -1.65 -1.70 -16.68
CA VAL A 191 -2.36 -1.66 -17.94
C VAL A 191 -1.40 -1.60 -19.13
N MET A 192 -1.91 -1.97 -20.29
CA MET A 192 -1.25 -1.71 -21.58
C MET A 192 -1.75 -0.38 -22.14
N ILE A 193 -0.84 0.37 -22.79
CA ILE A 193 -1.11 1.73 -23.26
C ILE A 193 -0.98 1.79 -24.79
N GLY A 194 -2.03 2.26 -25.47
CA GLY A 194 -2.07 2.35 -26.93
C GLY A 194 -2.51 1.05 -27.61
N LEU A 195 -3.46 0.31 -27.03
CA LEU A 195 -4.10 -0.83 -27.69
C LEU A 195 -4.97 -0.37 -28.88
N PRO A 196 -5.22 -1.20 -29.91
CA PRO A 196 -5.92 -0.81 -31.15
C PRO A 196 -7.34 -0.20 -31.03
N PHE A 197 -7.98 -0.34 -29.87
CA PHE A 197 -9.36 0.09 -29.63
C PHE A 197 -9.50 0.96 -28.37
N GLN A 198 -8.38 1.34 -27.75
CA GLN A 198 -8.34 2.03 -26.47
C GLN A 198 -8.43 3.53 -26.68
N THR A 199 -9.23 4.21 -25.87
CA THR A 199 -9.35 5.67 -25.88
C THR A 199 -8.59 6.31 -24.72
N ILE A 200 -8.48 7.64 -24.73
CA ILE A 200 -7.91 8.39 -23.61
C ILE A 200 -8.81 8.28 -22.37
N GLU A 201 -10.13 8.21 -22.56
CA GLU A 201 -11.09 8.01 -21.47
C GLU A 201 -10.92 6.64 -20.79
N ASP A 202 -10.56 5.61 -21.55
CA ASP A 202 -10.23 4.28 -21.00
C ASP A 202 -8.99 4.38 -20.10
N LEU A 203 -7.95 5.05 -20.57
CA LEU A 203 -6.71 5.26 -19.81
C LEU A 203 -6.93 6.13 -18.56
N ALA A 204 -7.76 7.16 -18.67
CA ALA A 204 -8.16 7.95 -17.51
C ALA A 204 -8.92 7.11 -16.49
N GLN A 205 -9.82 6.24 -16.95
CA GLN A 205 -10.53 5.30 -16.09
C GLN A 205 -9.60 4.28 -15.44
N ASP A 206 -8.58 3.81 -16.16
CA ASP A 206 -7.56 2.90 -15.63
C ASP A 206 -6.79 3.52 -14.46
N LEU A 207 -6.43 4.80 -14.54
CA LEU A 207 -5.76 5.54 -13.46
C LEU A 207 -6.67 5.71 -12.23
N ILE A 208 -7.95 6.01 -12.45
CA ILE A 208 -8.94 6.10 -11.36
C ILE A 208 -9.12 4.73 -10.70
N PHE A 209 -9.27 3.67 -11.49
CA PHE A 209 -9.38 2.29 -11.00
C PHE A 209 -8.18 1.91 -10.13
N MET A 210 -6.96 2.23 -10.56
CA MET A 210 -5.74 1.97 -9.79
C MET A 210 -5.71 2.72 -8.46
N LYS A 211 -6.17 3.98 -8.44
CA LYS A 211 -6.30 4.78 -7.22
C LYS A 211 -7.37 4.24 -6.27
N GLU A 212 -8.55 3.91 -6.78
CA GLU A 212 -9.66 3.36 -5.98
C GLU A 212 -9.32 2.00 -5.38
N LEU A 213 -8.62 1.15 -6.13
CA LEU A 213 -8.12 -0.13 -5.64
C LEU A 213 -7.00 0.05 -4.60
N ASP A 214 -6.42 1.25 -4.48
CA ASP A 214 -5.34 1.58 -3.55
C ASP A 214 -4.21 0.53 -3.64
N ILE A 215 -3.62 0.41 -4.83
CA ILE A 215 -2.52 -0.52 -5.12
C ILE A 215 -1.19 -0.04 -4.51
N ASP A 216 -0.25 -0.96 -4.29
CA ASP A 216 1.08 -0.63 -3.76
C ASP A 216 2.12 -0.46 -4.86
N MET A 217 1.88 -1.07 -6.03
CA MET A 217 2.79 -0.96 -7.17
C MET A 217 2.06 -1.08 -8.50
N VAL A 218 2.68 -0.56 -9.54
CA VAL A 218 2.15 -0.59 -10.90
C VAL A 218 3.23 -0.89 -11.91
N GLY A 219 2.94 -1.84 -12.79
CA GLY A 219 3.71 -2.07 -14.00
C GLY A 219 2.84 -1.74 -15.20
N MET A 220 3.11 -0.64 -15.87
CA MET A 220 2.44 -0.25 -17.11
C MET A 220 3.47 0.06 -18.19
N GLY A 221 3.01 0.07 -19.43
CA GLY A 221 3.88 0.37 -20.57
C GLY A 221 3.12 0.36 -21.88
N PRO A 222 3.77 0.82 -22.94
CA PRO A 222 3.17 0.81 -24.26
C PRO A 222 2.86 -0.63 -24.66
N TYR A 223 1.69 -0.85 -25.26
CA TYR A 223 1.43 -2.06 -26.01
C TYR A 223 2.45 -2.14 -27.14
N ILE A 224 3.05 -3.32 -27.33
CA ILE A 224 3.93 -3.62 -28.46
C ILE A 224 3.37 -4.88 -29.10
N GLU A 225 3.12 -4.78 -30.39
CA GLU A 225 2.55 -5.85 -31.19
C GLU A 225 3.52 -7.02 -31.39
N HIS A 226 2.96 -8.22 -31.58
CA HIS A 226 3.71 -9.44 -31.86
C HIS A 226 3.06 -10.16 -33.04
N GLU A 227 3.84 -10.51 -34.04
CA GLU A 227 3.33 -11.02 -35.34
C GLU A 227 2.58 -12.35 -35.22
N ASP A 228 3.04 -13.25 -34.35
CA ASP A 228 2.35 -14.51 -34.04
C ASP A 228 1.08 -14.39 -33.16
N THR A 229 0.50 -13.20 -33.04
CA THR A 229 -0.68 -12.98 -32.18
C THR A 229 -1.87 -12.46 -32.97
N PRO A 230 -3.11 -12.89 -32.62
CA PRO A 230 -4.30 -12.45 -33.35
C PRO A 230 -4.52 -10.93 -33.36
N LEU A 231 -4.04 -10.21 -32.33
CA LEU A 231 -4.18 -8.76 -32.27
C LEU A 231 -3.28 -8.03 -33.28
N TYR A 232 -2.29 -8.71 -33.88
CA TYR A 232 -1.41 -8.16 -34.92
C TYR A 232 -2.17 -7.72 -36.18
N THR A 233 -3.32 -8.33 -36.49
CA THR A 233 -4.19 -7.93 -37.60
C THR A 233 -4.63 -6.46 -37.51
N TYR A 234 -4.61 -5.87 -36.31
CA TYR A 234 -4.98 -4.48 -36.08
C TYR A 234 -3.78 -3.53 -35.96
N LYS A 235 -2.57 -3.93 -36.37
CA LYS A 235 -1.36 -3.10 -36.26
C LYS A 235 -1.49 -1.73 -36.91
N GLU A 236 -2.23 -1.63 -38.02
CA GLU A 236 -2.47 -0.37 -38.74
C GLU A 236 -3.37 0.62 -37.98
N ARG A 237 -4.04 0.18 -36.90
CA ARG A 237 -4.82 1.04 -36.01
C ARG A 237 -4.01 1.59 -34.84
N LEU A 238 -2.76 1.15 -34.69
CA LEU A 238 -1.94 1.56 -33.56
C LEU A 238 -1.43 2.98 -33.75
N LEU A 239 -1.38 3.70 -32.63
CA LEU A 239 -0.59 4.91 -32.55
C LEU A 239 0.87 4.61 -32.93
N THR A 240 1.57 5.61 -33.46
CA THR A 240 3.00 5.47 -33.74
C THR A 240 3.75 5.09 -32.46
N LYS A 241 4.90 4.43 -32.59
CA LYS A 241 5.72 4.07 -31.44
C LYS A 241 6.04 5.29 -30.55
N LYS A 242 6.34 6.43 -31.16
CA LYS A 242 6.61 7.70 -30.47
C LYS A 242 5.40 8.22 -29.69
N GLU A 243 4.20 8.18 -30.26
CA GLU A 243 2.97 8.57 -29.56
C GLU A 243 2.66 7.62 -28.39
N ARG A 244 2.82 6.30 -28.57
CA ARG A 244 2.65 5.31 -27.49
C ARG A 244 3.64 5.53 -26.35
N LEU A 245 4.89 5.88 -26.66
CA LEU A 245 5.91 6.23 -25.66
C LEU A 245 5.47 7.43 -24.83
N TYR A 246 5.15 8.56 -25.46
CA TYR A 246 4.75 9.77 -24.72
C TYR A 246 3.44 9.61 -23.97
N LEU A 247 2.46 8.88 -24.53
CA LEU A 247 1.24 8.54 -23.81
C LEU A 247 1.55 7.70 -22.57
N SER A 248 2.51 6.79 -22.65
CA SER A 248 2.95 5.99 -21.50
C SER A 248 3.66 6.81 -20.43
N LEU A 249 4.48 7.79 -20.83
CA LEU A 249 5.13 8.71 -19.92
C LEU A 249 4.10 9.61 -19.21
N LYS A 250 3.10 10.12 -19.92
CA LYS A 250 1.98 10.86 -19.34
C LYS A 250 1.20 10.02 -18.31
N MET A 251 0.91 8.75 -18.62
CA MET A 251 0.28 7.82 -17.67
C MET A 251 1.10 7.63 -16.39
N ILE A 252 2.44 7.50 -16.50
CA ILE A 252 3.36 7.41 -15.36
C ILE A 252 3.29 8.69 -14.51
N ALA A 253 3.39 9.86 -15.13
CA ALA A 253 3.34 11.13 -14.43
C ALA A 253 2.00 11.36 -13.72
N VAL A 254 0.88 11.16 -14.42
CA VAL A 254 -0.44 11.35 -13.83
C VAL A 254 -0.63 10.41 -12.64
N LEU A 255 -0.24 9.14 -12.73
CA LEU A 255 -0.37 8.22 -11.62
C LEU A 255 0.48 8.65 -10.41
N ARG A 256 1.72 9.11 -10.62
CA ARG A 256 2.56 9.66 -9.54
C ARG A 256 1.91 10.85 -8.86
N LEU A 257 1.28 11.75 -9.63
CA LEU A 257 0.58 12.91 -9.08
C LEU A 257 -0.68 12.51 -8.30
N MET A 258 -1.38 11.46 -8.74
CA MET A 258 -2.58 10.93 -8.08
C MET A 258 -2.29 10.10 -6.83
N MET A 259 -1.18 9.35 -6.83
CA MET A 259 -0.76 8.41 -5.79
C MET A 259 0.70 8.68 -5.44
N LYS A 260 0.91 9.60 -4.50
CA LYS A 260 2.21 10.23 -4.22
C LYS A 260 3.27 9.22 -3.75
N ASP A 261 2.87 8.12 -3.11
CA ASP A 261 3.70 7.10 -2.45
C ASP A 261 3.83 5.76 -3.24
N ILE A 262 3.16 5.62 -4.39
CA ILE A 262 3.12 4.36 -5.14
C ILE A 262 4.49 3.98 -5.72
N ASN A 263 4.78 2.67 -5.82
CA ASN A 263 5.90 2.18 -6.60
C ASN A 263 5.54 2.03 -8.08
N ILE A 264 6.26 2.72 -8.98
CA ILE A 264 6.04 2.63 -10.43
C ILE A 264 7.27 2.03 -11.10
N ALA A 265 7.06 0.93 -11.82
CA ALA A 265 8.10 0.31 -12.62
C ALA A 265 8.26 1.02 -13.97
N SER A 266 9.48 1.50 -14.23
CA SER A 266 9.88 1.95 -15.55
C SER A 266 10.16 0.72 -16.42
N SER A 267 9.17 0.34 -17.23
CA SER A 267 9.11 -0.99 -17.85
C SER A 267 10.03 -1.14 -19.05
N THR A 268 10.47 -2.37 -19.31
CA THR A 268 11.25 -2.75 -20.50
C THR A 268 10.56 -2.41 -21.82
N ALA A 269 9.22 -2.32 -21.82
CA ALA A 269 8.44 -1.93 -23.00
C ALA A 269 8.74 -0.49 -23.44
N LEU A 270 8.99 0.44 -22.51
CA LEU A 270 9.46 1.79 -22.86
C LEU A 270 10.79 1.72 -23.60
N GLN A 271 11.73 0.90 -23.09
CA GLN A 271 13.05 0.74 -23.71
C GLN A 271 12.98 0.10 -25.11
N SER A 272 11.99 -0.76 -25.32
CA SER A 272 11.79 -1.43 -26.60
C SER A 272 11.37 -0.47 -27.71
N ILE A 273 10.80 0.69 -27.33
CA ILE A 273 10.44 1.76 -28.26
C ILE A 273 11.59 2.78 -28.40
N ASP A 274 12.22 3.16 -27.29
CA ASP A 274 13.32 4.13 -27.26
C ASP A 274 14.44 3.63 -26.33
N PRO A 275 15.71 3.59 -26.73
CA PRO A 275 16.81 3.11 -25.89
C PRO A 275 16.91 3.76 -24.50
N LEU A 276 16.47 5.01 -24.35
CA LEU A 276 16.41 5.78 -23.10
C LEU A 276 15.03 5.77 -22.44
N GLY A 277 14.08 4.97 -22.95
CA GLY A 277 12.70 4.96 -22.49
C GLY A 277 12.55 4.64 -21.00
N ARG A 278 13.48 3.88 -20.41
CA ARG A 278 13.44 3.60 -18.96
C ARG A 278 13.84 4.82 -18.13
N GLU A 279 14.86 5.53 -18.55
CA GLU A 279 15.35 6.77 -17.96
C GLU A 279 14.27 7.87 -18.07
N MET A 280 13.62 7.95 -19.23
CA MET A 280 12.45 8.83 -19.41
C MET A 280 11.34 8.48 -18.42
N GLY A 281 11.02 7.19 -18.23
CA GLY A 281 10.03 6.78 -17.23
C GLY A 281 10.38 7.23 -15.80
N LEU A 282 11.67 7.18 -15.42
CA LEU A 282 12.13 7.69 -14.11
C LEU A 282 11.90 9.20 -13.99
N MET A 283 12.21 9.96 -15.05
CA MET A 283 11.97 11.41 -15.12
C MET A 283 10.49 11.79 -15.07
N PHE A 284 9.59 10.85 -15.34
CA PHE A 284 8.15 11.06 -15.22
C PHE A 284 7.59 10.54 -13.89
N GLY A 285 8.44 10.16 -12.93
CA GLY A 285 8.03 9.79 -11.57
C GLY A 285 8.08 8.30 -11.26
N ALA A 286 8.60 7.47 -12.17
CA ALA A 286 8.92 6.09 -11.85
C ALA A 286 10.11 5.97 -10.88
N ASN A 287 10.15 4.89 -10.12
CA ASN A 287 11.14 4.69 -9.06
C ASN A 287 11.57 3.23 -8.88
N ILE A 288 11.14 2.34 -9.78
CA ILE A 288 11.53 0.93 -9.84
C ILE A 288 12.07 0.62 -11.23
N ILE A 289 13.18 -0.12 -11.29
CA ILE A 289 13.63 -0.80 -12.51
C ILE A 289 13.70 -2.30 -12.25
N MET A 290 13.35 -3.08 -13.26
CA MET A 290 13.36 -4.55 -13.21
C MET A 290 14.41 -5.12 -14.17
N PRO A 291 15.68 -5.26 -13.77
CA PRO A 291 16.70 -5.87 -14.62
C PRO A 291 16.33 -7.33 -14.92
N ASN A 292 16.42 -7.74 -16.18
CA ASN A 292 16.22 -9.14 -16.55
C ASN A 292 17.47 -9.95 -16.14
N ILE A 293 17.27 -10.89 -15.23
CA ILE A 293 18.31 -11.79 -14.72
C ILE A 293 17.98 -13.26 -15.03
N THR A 294 16.98 -13.52 -15.87
CA THR A 294 16.74 -14.85 -16.47
C THR A 294 18.02 -15.32 -17.17
N PRO A 295 18.39 -16.61 -17.12
CA PRO A 295 19.55 -17.12 -17.84
C PRO A 295 19.44 -16.84 -19.35
N LEU A 296 20.58 -16.51 -19.99
CA LEU A 296 20.62 -15.94 -21.35
C LEU A 296 19.97 -16.87 -22.39
N ASP A 297 20.15 -18.18 -22.26
CA ASP A 297 19.63 -19.20 -23.19
C ASP A 297 18.10 -19.17 -23.35
N TYR A 298 17.39 -18.62 -22.36
CA TYR A 298 15.93 -18.62 -22.32
C TYR A 298 15.31 -17.26 -22.68
N ARG A 299 16.06 -16.15 -22.61
CA ARG A 299 15.52 -14.80 -22.79
C ARG A 299 14.84 -14.61 -24.15
N LYS A 300 15.48 -15.15 -25.21
CA LYS A 300 14.96 -15.13 -26.58
C LYS A 300 13.63 -15.89 -26.72
N SER A 301 13.35 -16.80 -25.80
CA SER A 301 12.12 -17.59 -25.77
C SER A 301 11.02 -16.99 -24.88
N TYR A 302 11.27 -15.89 -24.15
CA TYR A 302 10.26 -15.19 -23.35
C TYR A 302 9.84 -13.87 -24.02
N GLN A 303 9.12 -13.99 -25.14
CA GLN A 303 8.63 -12.88 -25.94
C GLN A 303 7.14 -12.62 -25.67
N LEU A 304 6.85 -11.72 -24.73
CA LEU A 304 5.49 -11.20 -24.57
C LEU A 304 5.07 -10.35 -25.78
N TYR A 305 6.05 -9.64 -26.36
CA TYR A 305 5.94 -8.77 -27.52
C TYR A 305 7.22 -8.83 -28.37
N GLN A 306 7.15 -8.34 -29.62
CA GLN A 306 8.27 -8.37 -30.57
C GLN A 306 9.43 -7.44 -30.14
N GLY A 307 10.67 -7.85 -30.37
CA GLY A 307 11.83 -6.95 -30.28
C GLY A 307 12.22 -6.55 -28.85
N LYS A 308 11.91 -7.40 -27.86
CA LYS A 308 12.28 -7.16 -26.45
C LYS A 308 13.80 -7.01 -26.29
N PRO A 309 14.31 -5.95 -25.63
CA PRO A 309 15.73 -5.69 -25.43
C PRO A 309 16.35 -6.58 -24.34
N GLY A 310 17.68 -6.58 -24.25
CA GLY A 310 18.42 -7.30 -23.21
C GLY A 310 18.59 -8.80 -23.45
N MET A 311 18.53 -9.23 -24.72
CA MET A 311 18.66 -10.64 -25.11
C MET A 311 20.08 -11.19 -24.94
N ASP A 312 21.10 -10.34 -25.03
CA ASP A 312 22.51 -10.75 -25.03
C ASP A 312 23.36 -10.04 -23.95
N GLU A 313 22.75 -9.26 -23.04
CA GLU A 313 23.46 -8.50 -21.99
C GLU A 313 23.21 -9.10 -20.59
N THR A 314 24.27 -9.37 -19.83
CA THR A 314 24.17 -9.83 -18.42
C THR A 314 23.59 -8.73 -17.52
N GLY A 315 22.81 -9.11 -16.49
CA GLY A 315 22.16 -8.15 -15.58
C GLY A 315 23.09 -7.11 -14.95
N ASP A 316 24.32 -7.51 -14.57
CA ASP A 316 25.29 -6.60 -13.92
C ASP A 316 25.80 -5.50 -14.84
N LYS A 317 26.11 -5.85 -16.09
CA LYS A 317 26.55 -4.88 -17.10
C LYS A 317 25.46 -3.84 -17.33
N PHE A 318 24.21 -4.29 -17.39
CA PHE A 318 23.06 -3.40 -17.50
C PHE A 318 22.96 -2.45 -16.28
N VAL A 319 23.09 -2.97 -15.05
CA VAL A 319 22.97 -2.15 -13.83
C VAL A 319 24.10 -1.14 -13.70
N LYS A 320 25.35 -1.50 -13.99
CA LYS A 320 26.47 -0.55 -13.97
C LYS A 320 26.25 0.62 -14.93
N ASN A 321 25.84 0.31 -16.17
CA ASN A 321 25.54 1.35 -17.15
C ASN A 321 24.34 2.21 -16.73
N LEU A 322 23.34 1.61 -16.08
CA LEU A 322 22.18 2.33 -15.56
C LEU A 322 22.57 3.27 -14.43
N GLU A 323 23.42 2.83 -13.50
CA GLU A 323 23.86 3.61 -12.34
C GLU A 323 24.54 4.92 -12.78
N GLU A 324 25.44 4.85 -13.77
CA GLU A 324 26.07 6.04 -14.36
C GLU A 324 25.05 7.01 -14.96
N ARG A 325 24.02 6.49 -15.65
CA ARG A 325 23.00 7.32 -16.31
C ARG A 325 22.05 7.97 -15.32
N ILE A 326 21.62 7.27 -14.27
CA ILE A 326 20.67 7.82 -13.28
C ILE A 326 21.33 8.79 -12.31
N LYS A 327 22.65 8.69 -12.10
CA LYS A 327 23.40 9.65 -11.27
C LYS A 327 23.24 11.08 -11.79
N ASN A 328 23.22 11.25 -13.11
CA ASN A 328 22.97 12.54 -13.76
C ASN A 328 21.52 13.04 -13.58
N LEU A 329 20.58 12.16 -13.26
CA LEU A 329 19.20 12.52 -12.94
C LEU A 329 19.02 12.95 -11.48
N GLY A 330 20.01 12.70 -10.61
CA GLY A 330 19.94 12.92 -9.16
C GLY A 330 19.49 11.69 -8.36
N ASP A 331 19.31 10.55 -9.03
CA ASP A 331 18.90 9.29 -8.40
C ASP A 331 20.10 8.40 -8.03
N THR A 332 19.91 7.56 -7.01
CA THR A 332 20.90 6.56 -6.57
C THR A 332 20.24 5.20 -6.39
N ILE A 333 20.99 4.11 -6.55
CA ILE A 333 20.45 2.77 -6.36
C ILE A 333 20.28 2.47 -4.87
N GLY A 334 19.08 2.03 -4.48
CA GLY A 334 18.77 1.56 -3.13
C GLY A 334 19.17 0.10 -2.92
N TYR A 335 20.48 -0.18 -2.89
CA TYR A 335 20.98 -1.54 -2.63
C TYR A 335 20.50 -2.10 -1.29
N ASN A 336 20.33 -3.43 -1.23
CA ASN A 336 19.94 -4.20 -0.05
C ASN A 336 18.63 -3.77 0.62
N THR A 337 17.78 -3.03 -0.10
CA THR A 337 16.49 -2.57 0.43
C THR A 337 15.36 -3.01 -0.48
N TRP A 338 14.31 -3.59 0.09
CA TRP A 338 13.21 -4.16 -0.68
C TRP A 338 12.54 -3.13 -1.59
N GLY A 339 12.54 -1.85 -1.22
CA GLY A 339 11.87 -0.80 -1.99
C GLY A 339 10.35 -0.97 -2.01
N ASP A 340 9.76 -1.30 -0.85
CA ASP A 340 8.31 -1.31 -0.69
C ASP A 340 7.74 0.10 -0.68
N ALA A 341 6.48 0.24 -1.14
CA ALA A 341 5.81 1.52 -1.10
C ALA A 341 5.63 1.90 0.37
N VAL A 342 6.14 3.08 0.73
CA VAL A 342 5.98 3.66 2.06
C VAL A 342 4.59 4.27 2.13
N LYS A 343 3.58 3.40 2.20
CA LYS A 343 2.23 3.88 2.53
C LYS A 343 2.28 4.39 3.96
N ASN A 344 1.91 5.65 4.18
CA ASN A 344 1.69 6.20 5.52
C ASN A 344 0.49 5.49 6.15
N LYS A 345 0.66 4.21 6.50
CA LYS A 345 -0.39 3.40 7.12
C LYS A 345 -0.50 3.84 8.56
N ILE A 346 -1.62 4.47 8.88
CA ILE A 346 -1.96 4.80 10.25
C ILE A 346 -2.68 3.60 10.88
N ILE A 347 -2.26 3.25 12.08
CA ILE A 347 -2.87 2.18 12.88
C ILE A 347 -3.25 2.77 14.24
N LEU A 348 -4.51 2.59 14.64
CA LEU A 348 -4.99 2.91 15.98
C LEU A 348 -4.79 1.69 16.89
N ALA A 349 -3.94 1.85 17.92
CA ALA A 349 -3.60 0.84 18.91
C ALA A 349 -4.62 0.74 20.07
N SER A 350 -5.92 0.65 19.75
CA SER A 350 -6.98 0.75 20.77
C SER A 350 -8.19 -0.14 20.49
N LYS A 351 -8.72 -0.78 21.55
CA LYS A 351 -10.01 -1.50 21.54
C LYS A 351 -11.24 -0.57 21.66
N SER A 352 -11.02 0.70 22.02
CA SER A 352 -12.12 1.65 22.24
C SER A 352 -12.84 2.00 20.93
N PRO A 353 -14.16 1.72 20.81
CA PRO A 353 -14.93 2.12 19.63
C PRO A 353 -15.00 3.65 19.49
N ARG A 354 -15.01 4.38 20.61
CA ARG A 354 -15.09 5.84 20.65
C ARG A 354 -13.89 6.52 19.96
N ARG A 355 -12.68 6.02 20.18
CA ARG A 355 -11.46 6.55 19.55
C ARG A 355 -11.45 6.30 18.04
N ASN A 356 -11.97 5.15 17.62
CA ASN A 356 -12.16 4.83 16.21
C ASN A 356 -13.15 5.81 15.56
N ASP A 357 -14.29 6.05 16.20
CA ASP A 357 -15.31 6.96 15.69
C ASP A 357 -14.80 8.41 15.61
N LEU A 358 -14.07 8.89 16.62
CA LEU A 358 -13.45 10.21 16.62
C LEU A 358 -12.48 10.42 15.44
N LEU A 359 -11.58 9.47 15.19
CA LEU A 359 -10.64 9.58 14.06
C LEU A 359 -11.34 9.47 12.71
N LYS A 360 -12.40 8.66 12.60
CA LYS A 360 -13.23 8.59 11.39
C LYS A 360 -13.97 9.90 11.14
N GLN A 361 -14.53 10.51 12.18
CA GLN A 361 -15.19 11.82 12.10
C GLN A 361 -14.22 12.92 11.67
N ALA A 362 -12.94 12.79 12.04
CA ALA A 362 -11.88 13.67 11.54
C ALA A 362 -11.47 13.40 10.08
N GLY A 363 -12.10 12.42 9.40
CA GLY A 363 -11.82 12.05 8.01
C GLY A 363 -10.64 11.09 7.84
N LEU A 364 -10.02 10.62 8.91
CA LEU A 364 -8.78 9.84 8.83
C LEU A 364 -9.04 8.41 8.34
N SER A 365 -8.22 7.92 7.41
CA SER A 365 -8.20 6.50 7.03
C SER A 365 -7.10 5.77 7.79
N PHE A 366 -7.48 4.76 8.56
CA PHE A 366 -6.56 3.99 9.41
C PHE A 366 -7.06 2.55 9.61
N LYS A 367 -6.18 1.68 10.12
CA LYS A 367 -6.53 0.35 10.61
C LYS A 367 -6.64 0.35 12.12
N VAL A 368 -7.45 -0.53 12.69
CA VAL A 368 -7.52 -0.72 14.15
C VAL A 368 -6.85 -2.05 14.48
N ILE A 369 -5.82 -2.01 15.32
CA ILE A 369 -5.14 -3.20 15.84
C ILE A 369 -4.96 -3.00 17.33
N PRO A 370 -5.71 -3.70 18.18
CA PRO A 370 -5.68 -3.44 19.61
C PRO A 370 -4.37 -3.91 20.26
N SER A 371 -3.83 -3.07 21.15
CA SER A 371 -2.76 -3.44 22.08
C SER A 371 -3.29 -4.33 23.22
N ASN A 372 -2.43 -5.19 23.77
CA ASN A 372 -2.72 -6.09 24.89
C ASN A 372 -1.80 -5.83 26.09
N ILE A 373 -1.26 -4.62 26.23
CA ILE A 373 -0.41 -4.27 27.37
C ILE A 373 -1.19 -4.35 28.68
N ASP A 374 -0.55 -4.96 29.65
CA ASP A 374 -1.01 -5.03 31.03
C ASP A 374 -0.80 -3.66 31.71
N GLU A 375 -1.89 -3.05 32.16
CA GLU A 375 -1.93 -1.69 32.68
C GLU A 375 -1.57 -1.64 34.18
N ASP A 376 -1.56 -2.79 34.87
CA ASP A 376 -1.49 -2.88 36.34
C ASP A 376 -0.06 -2.80 36.93
N ASN A 377 0.98 -2.75 36.10
CA ASN A 377 2.39 -2.86 36.52
C ASN A 377 3.23 -1.59 36.34
N ILE A 378 2.60 -0.41 36.15
CA ILE A 378 3.33 0.84 35.92
C ILE A 378 3.32 1.70 37.19
N ASP A 379 4.49 1.85 37.79
CA ASP A 379 4.72 2.62 39.03
C ASP A 379 4.92 4.11 38.68
N ILE A 380 4.01 4.99 39.12
CA ILE A 380 3.94 6.36 38.57
C ILE A 380 3.61 7.44 39.60
N SER A 381 4.28 8.58 39.43
CA SER A 381 4.25 9.79 40.24
C SER A 381 3.01 10.68 40.06
N SER A 382 2.41 10.76 38.86
CA SER A 382 1.28 11.66 38.57
C SER A 382 0.32 11.16 37.47
N PRO A 383 -0.94 11.64 37.44
CA PRO A 383 -1.93 11.24 36.43
C PRO A 383 -1.53 11.52 34.97
N ASP A 384 -0.80 12.62 34.73
CA ASP A 384 -0.35 12.99 33.39
C ASP A 384 0.76 12.06 32.87
N GLU A 385 1.73 11.73 33.72
CA GLU A 385 2.77 10.75 33.39
C GLU A 385 2.14 9.37 33.13
N TYR A 386 1.10 9.01 33.89
CA TYR A 386 0.42 7.72 33.76
C TYR A 386 -0.19 7.49 32.39
N VAL A 387 -1.04 8.41 31.94
CA VAL A 387 -1.67 8.26 30.63
C VAL A 387 -0.68 8.36 29.47
N LYS A 388 0.40 9.13 29.65
CA LYS A 388 1.44 9.28 28.62
C LYS A 388 2.23 8.00 28.43
N VAL A 389 2.72 7.39 29.52
CA VAL A 389 3.49 6.15 29.48
C VAL A 389 2.65 5.02 28.88
N LEU A 390 1.38 4.89 29.28
CA LEU A 390 0.48 3.89 28.69
C LEU A 390 0.23 4.12 27.20
N ALA A 391 0.00 5.36 26.79
CA ALA A 391 -0.19 5.67 25.37
C ALA A 391 1.05 5.30 24.53
N ILE A 392 2.25 5.60 25.03
CA ILE A 392 3.53 5.25 24.38
C ILE A 392 3.66 3.73 24.30
N ALA A 393 3.50 3.03 25.42
CA ALA A 393 3.64 1.59 25.49
C ALA A 393 2.71 0.91 24.46
N LYS A 394 1.43 1.32 24.40
CA LYS A 394 0.44 0.79 23.44
C LYS A 394 0.88 1.00 21.99
N ALA A 395 1.47 2.15 21.69
CA ALA A 395 1.98 2.43 20.37
C ALA A 395 3.22 1.58 20.03
N GLU A 396 4.15 1.40 20.98
CA GLU A 396 5.38 0.63 20.81
C GLU A 396 5.13 -0.87 20.60
N GLU A 397 4.18 -1.47 21.31
CA GLU A 397 3.82 -2.89 21.14
C GLU A 397 3.41 -3.17 19.69
N ILE A 398 2.51 -2.36 19.14
CA ILE A 398 2.03 -2.55 17.77
C ILE A 398 3.12 -2.17 16.75
N ALA A 399 3.97 -1.18 17.05
CA ALA A 399 5.07 -0.77 16.17
C ALA A 399 6.12 -1.88 15.98
N LYS A 400 6.35 -2.75 16.97
CA LYS A 400 7.21 -3.94 16.82
C LYS A 400 6.71 -4.89 15.72
N ILE A 401 5.39 -4.98 15.54
CA ILE A 401 4.74 -5.84 14.55
C ILE A 401 4.66 -5.13 13.19
N TYR A 402 4.48 -3.80 13.20
CA TYR A 402 4.32 -2.97 12.00
C TYR A 402 5.32 -1.80 11.98
N PRO A 403 6.62 -2.05 11.79
CA PRO A 403 7.68 -1.04 12.00
C PRO A 403 7.60 0.16 11.03
N ASP A 404 7.01 -0.03 9.85
CA ASP A 404 6.84 1.02 8.83
C ASP A 404 5.56 1.86 8.96
N SER A 405 4.70 1.52 9.93
CA SER A 405 3.41 2.21 10.12
C SER A 405 3.51 3.29 11.18
N TRP A 406 2.62 4.28 11.09
CA TRP A 406 2.42 5.27 12.15
C TRP A 406 1.35 4.76 13.11
N ILE A 407 1.75 4.48 14.34
CA ILE A 407 0.88 3.91 15.36
C ILE A 407 0.39 5.02 16.29
N ILE A 408 -0.93 5.13 16.44
CA ILE A 408 -1.59 6.04 17.38
C ILE A 408 -1.99 5.23 18.62
N GLY A 409 -1.33 5.50 19.74
CA GLY A 409 -1.69 5.02 21.07
C GLY A 409 -2.42 6.10 21.86
N ALA A 410 -3.35 5.71 22.74
CA ALA A 410 -4.01 6.64 23.65
C ALA A 410 -4.52 5.95 24.91
N ASP A 411 -4.51 6.68 26.01
CA ASP A 411 -5.07 6.25 27.29
C ASP A 411 -5.76 7.38 28.05
N THR A 412 -6.83 7.08 28.79
CA THR A 412 -7.73 8.09 29.36
C THR A 412 -8.14 7.72 30.78
N ILE A 413 -7.99 8.67 31.70
CA ILE A 413 -8.41 8.53 33.10
C ILE A 413 -9.22 9.73 33.55
N VAL A 414 -10.05 9.52 34.58
CA VAL A 414 -10.81 10.55 35.28
C VAL A 414 -10.21 10.73 36.66
N VAL A 415 -10.06 11.98 37.12
CA VAL A 415 -9.46 12.32 38.41
C VAL A 415 -10.35 13.29 39.16
N ILE A 416 -10.67 12.97 40.42
CA ILE A 416 -11.36 13.86 41.34
C ILE A 416 -10.76 13.72 42.74
N ASP A 417 -10.59 14.83 43.47
CA ASP A 417 -10.04 14.82 44.84
C ASP A 417 -8.72 14.01 44.97
N ASN A 418 -7.80 14.15 43.98
CA ASN A 418 -6.54 13.40 43.83
C ASN A 418 -6.69 11.87 43.66
N MET A 419 -7.89 11.37 43.38
CA MET A 419 -8.17 9.95 43.16
C MET A 419 -8.46 9.68 41.69
N ILE A 420 -7.81 8.65 41.12
CA ILE A 420 -8.06 8.17 39.77
C ILE A 420 -9.29 7.26 39.78
N LEU A 421 -10.29 7.59 38.96
CA LEU A 421 -11.47 6.77 38.70
C LEU A 421 -11.26 5.99 37.40
N GLY A 422 -11.04 4.68 37.54
CA GLY A 422 -11.01 3.74 36.43
C GLY A 422 -12.41 3.40 35.90
N LYS A 423 -12.53 2.22 35.31
CA LYS A 423 -13.84 1.67 34.91
C LYS A 423 -14.47 0.97 36.12
N PRO A 424 -15.76 1.19 36.43
CA PRO A 424 -16.40 0.54 37.56
C PRO A 424 -16.51 -0.97 37.32
N LYS A 425 -16.10 -1.77 38.30
CA LYS A 425 -16.15 -3.24 38.27
C LYS A 425 -17.47 -3.79 38.82
N SER A 426 -18.26 -2.96 39.50
CA SER A 426 -19.55 -3.34 40.05
C SER A 426 -20.56 -2.18 39.99
N ILE A 427 -21.84 -2.51 40.19
CA ILE A 427 -22.93 -1.55 40.35
C ILE A 427 -22.67 -0.59 41.51
N ASP A 428 -22.15 -1.11 42.63
CA ASP A 428 -21.88 -0.29 43.82
C ASP A 428 -20.72 0.68 43.58
N GLU A 429 -19.69 0.23 42.85
CA GLU A 429 -18.57 1.08 42.47
C GLU A 429 -19.02 2.18 41.49
N ALA A 430 -19.87 1.85 40.51
CA ALA A 430 -20.47 2.84 39.61
C ALA A 430 -21.28 3.90 40.39
N ARG A 431 -22.07 3.47 41.38
CA ARG A 431 -22.83 4.36 42.27
C ARG A 431 -21.92 5.27 43.08
N GLU A 432 -20.86 4.72 43.66
CA GLU A 432 -19.90 5.53 44.42
C GLU A 432 -19.21 6.58 43.53
N MET A 433 -18.77 6.18 42.34
CA MET A 433 -18.17 7.09 41.35
C MET A 433 -19.13 8.24 41.01
N LEU A 434 -20.37 7.93 40.61
CA LEU A 434 -21.36 8.94 40.22
C LEU A 434 -21.73 9.88 41.36
N ASN A 435 -21.90 9.36 42.58
CA ASN A 435 -22.12 10.19 43.77
C ASN A 435 -20.95 11.13 44.04
N ARG A 436 -19.71 10.64 43.87
CA ARG A 436 -18.50 11.44 44.08
C ARG A 436 -18.38 12.57 43.05
N LEU A 437 -18.75 12.32 41.80
CA LEU A 437 -18.73 13.31 40.72
C LEU A 437 -19.90 14.32 40.82
N SER A 438 -21.02 13.93 41.42
CA SER A 438 -22.25 14.73 41.50
C SER A 438 -22.01 16.14 42.03
N GLY A 439 -22.41 17.15 41.25
CA GLY A 439 -22.30 18.57 41.59
C GLY A 439 -20.88 19.13 41.67
N LYS A 440 -19.85 18.35 41.32
CA LYS A 440 -18.45 18.74 41.41
C LYS A 440 -17.80 18.87 40.03
N THR A 441 -16.63 19.52 40.02
CA THR A 441 -15.71 19.51 38.88
C THR A 441 -14.69 18.40 39.06
N HIS A 442 -14.48 17.61 38.02
CA HIS A 442 -13.42 16.63 37.91
C HIS A 442 -12.59 16.85 36.65
N TYR A 443 -11.46 16.17 36.58
CA TYR A 443 -10.47 16.31 35.52
C TYR A 443 -10.40 15.06 34.68
N VAL A 444 -10.34 15.22 33.36
CA VAL A 444 -10.13 14.12 32.42
C VAL A 444 -8.78 14.32 31.75
N PHE A 445 -7.89 13.35 31.95
CA PHE A 445 -6.57 13.31 31.32
C PHE A 445 -6.59 12.27 30.22
N THR A 446 -6.21 12.64 29.01
CA THR A 446 -5.86 11.68 27.96
C THR A 446 -4.43 11.89 27.50
N GLY A 447 -3.64 10.84 27.56
CA GLY A 447 -2.34 10.74 26.93
C GLY A 447 -2.49 10.23 25.52
N TYR A 448 -1.71 10.76 24.59
CA TYR A 448 -1.60 10.26 23.23
C TYR A 448 -0.15 10.03 22.85
N ALA A 449 0.08 9.08 21.94
CA ALA A 449 1.37 8.82 21.33
C ALA A 449 1.20 8.52 19.84
N ILE A 450 2.13 9.01 19.03
CA ILE A 450 2.24 8.73 17.60
C ILE A 450 3.67 8.23 17.36
N TYR A 451 3.81 6.96 16.99
CA TYR A 451 5.10 6.29 16.91
C TYR A 451 5.31 5.58 15.57
N CYS A 452 6.50 5.71 15.00
CA CYS A 452 6.95 4.89 13.87
C CYS A 452 8.37 4.39 14.14
N MET A 453 8.51 3.07 14.34
CA MET A 453 9.76 2.43 14.74
C MET A 453 10.84 2.54 13.65
N SER A 454 10.51 2.26 12.39
CA SER A 454 11.46 2.35 11.26
C SER A 454 12.04 3.75 11.05
N ARG A 455 11.34 4.78 11.54
CA ARG A 455 11.73 6.19 11.43
C ARG A 455 12.31 6.74 12.71
N GLU A 456 12.34 5.96 13.79
CA GLU A 456 12.79 6.36 15.13
C GLU A 456 12.13 7.67 15.61
N LYS A 457 10.84 7.85 15.27
CA LYS A 457 10.09 9.06 15.59
C LYS A 457 8.94 8.74 16.53
N LEU A 458 8.96 9.37 17.70
CA LEU A 458 7.92 9.32 18.72
C LEU A 458 7.44 10.75 19.06
N PHE A 459 6.15 10.97 18.93
CA PHE A 459 5.48 12.18 19.41
C PHE A 459 4.49 11.77 20.50
N SER A 460 4.43 12.53 21.59
CA SER A 460 3.48 12.24 22.67
C SER A 460 3.14 13.50 23.44
N GLY A 461 1.95 13.50 24.04
CA GLY A 461 1.46 14.60 24.85
C GLY A 461 0.30 14.17 25.75
N VAL A 462 -0.12 15.08 26.61
CA VAL A 462 -1.24 14.89 27.54
C VAL A 462 -2.14 16.10 27.44
N VAL A 463 -3.45 15.86 27.39
CA VAL A 463 -4.47 16.90 27.40
C VAL A 463 -5.34 16.74 28.64
N LYS A 464 -5.56 17.85 29.33
CA LYS A 464 -6.42 17.94 30.51
C LYS A 464 -7.67 18.75 30.16
N SER A 465 -8.84 18.22 30.49
CA SER A 465 -10.12 18.94 30.43
C SER A 465 -10.81 18.89 31.78
N ASP A 466 -11.51 19.96 32.14
CA ASP A 466 -12.32 20.03 33.34
C ASP A 466 -13.78 19.79 32.96
N VAL A 467 -14.50 18.97 33.75
CA VAL A 467 -15.90 18.63 33.51
C VAL A 467 -16.68 18.91 34.79
N LEU A 468 -17.72 19.75 34.70
CA LEU A 468 -18.62 20.05 35.80
C LEU A 468 -19.91 19.26 35.67
N PHE A 469 -20.24 18.46 36.66
CA PHE A 469 -21.54 17.80 36.76
C PHE A 469 -22.59 18.71 37.40
N LYS A 470 -23.85 18.52 37.01
CA LYS A 470 -24.99 18.95 37.84
C LYS A 470 -25.07 18.09 39.09
N ALA A 471 -25.79 18.58 40.10
CA ALA A 471 -26.19 17.70 41.20
C ALA A 471 -27.12 16.62 40.63
N LEU A 472 -26.73 15.37 40.78
CA LEU A 472 -27.49 14.18 40.39
C LEU A 472 -28.36 13.76 41.57
N SER A 473 -29.61 13.40 41.28
CA SER A 473 -30.48 12.74 42.25
C SER A 473 -30.24 11.23 42.27
N ASP A 474 -30.60 10.58 43.37
CA ASP A 474 -30.50 9.11 43.48
C ASP A 474 -31.26 8.39 42.35
N LEU A 475 -32.41 8.93 41.94
CA LEU A 475 -33.20 8.38 40.83
C LEU A 475 -32.44 8.42 39.49
N GLU A 476 -31.69 9.50 39.23
CA GLU A 476 -30.89 9.63 38.01
C GLU A 476 -29.69 8.70 38.01
N ILE A 477 -29.02 8.55 39.16
CA ILE A 477 -27.90 7.63 39.35
C ILE A 477 -28.37 6.18 39.15
N GLU A 478 -29.45 5.77 39.83
CA GLU A 478 -29.99 4.42 39.69
C GLU A 478 -30.50 4.12 38.27
N TRP A 479 -31.11 5.11 37.61
CA TRP A 479 -31.53 4.95 36.22
C TRP A 479 -30.31 4.75 35.31
N TYR A 480 -29.24 5.52 35.49
CA TYR A 480 -28.08 5.45 34.64
C TYR A 480 -27.25 4.19 34.84
N ILE A 481 -27.14 3.69 36.08
CA ILE A 481 -26.48 2.41 36.38
C ILE A 481 -27.20 1.23 35.73
N LYS A 482 -28.53 1.33 35.54
CA LYS A 482 -29.31 0.33 34.80
C LYS A 482 -29.04 0.38 33.29
N THR A 483 -28.46 1.47 32.79
CA THR A 483 -27.90 1.49 31.44
C THR A 483 -26.56 0.75 31.51
N GLU A 484 -26.23 -0.07 30.52
CA GLU A 484 -24.91 -0.72 30.47
C GLU A 484 -23.77 0.28 30.20
N GLU A 485 -24.09 1.58 30.02
CA GLU A 485 -23.15 2.63 29.63
C GLU A 485 -22.01 2.91 30.63
N PRO A 486 -22.16 2.81 31.95
CA PRO A 486 -21.07 3.14 32.89
C PRO A 486 -19.87 2.19 32.81
N PHE A 487 -20.10 0.90 32.53
CA PHE A 487 -19.16 -0.17 32.90
C PHE A 487 -17.91 -0.28 32.03
N ASP A 488 -17.89 0.31 30.83
CA ASP A 488 -16.72 0.32 29.94
C ASP A 488 -15.99 1.68 29.89
N LYS A 489 -16.28 2.60 30.81
CA LYS A 489 -15.83 4.00 30.77
C LYS A 489 -15.15 4.44 32.07
N ALA A 490 -14.05 5.18 31.92
CA ALA A 490 -13.37 5.79 33.06
C ALA A 490 -14.31 6.80 33.76
N GLY A 491 -14.36 6.77 35.08
CA GLY A 491 -15.30 7.58 35.87
C GLY A 491 -16.76 7.17 35.74
N GLY A 492 -17.06 6.08 35.03
CA GLY A 492 -18.40 5.51 34.95
C GLY A 492 -19.43 6.34 34.17
N TYR A 493 -19.02 7.21 33.24
CA TYR A 493 -19.97 7.99 32.41
C TYR A 493 -19.52 8.22 30.97
N ALA A 494 -20.45 8.61 30.09
CA ALA A 494 -20.20 8.97 28.69
C ALA A 494 -20.65 10.40 28.36
N VAL A 495 -19.74 11.24 27.87
CA VAL A 495 -20.04 12.63 27.47
C VAL A 495 -20.83 12.73 26.15
N GLN A 496 -20.77 11.69 25.33
CA GLN A 496 -21.47 11.57 24.03
C GLN A 496 -22.68 10.62 24.08
N GLY A 497 -23.00 10.10 25.27
CA GLY A 497 -24.03 9.08 25.46
C GLY A 497 -25.17 9.58 26.35
N LEU A 498 -25.83 8.64 27.02
CA LEU A 498 -26.91 8.93 27.97
C LEU A 498 -26.42 9.79 29.14
N GLY A 499 -25.14 9.70 29.52
CA GLY A 499 -24.54 10.54 30.56
C GLY A 499 -24.38 12.02 30.19
N ALA A 500 -24.65 12.43 28.95
CA ALA A 500 -24.45 13.81 28.49
C ALA A 500 -25.26 14.84 29.31
N PHE A 501 -26.46 14.50 29.78
CA PHE A 501 -27.28 15.44 30.57
C PHE A 501 -26.80 15.63 32.01
N PHE A 502 -25.79 14.88 32.47
CA PHE A 502 -25.12 15.14 33.74
C PHE A 502 -24.22 16.37 33.66
N ILE A 503 -23.78 16.73 32.47
CA ILE A 503 -22.68 17.67 32.26
C ILE A 503 -23.24 19.09 32.14
N LYS A 504 -22.86 19.97 33.07
CA LYS A 504 -23.18 21.40 33.00
C LYS A 504 -22.24 22.16 32.08
N SER A 505 -20.95 21.86 32.16
CA SER A 505 -19.93 22.52 31.34
C SER A 505 -18.69 21.65 31.19
N ILE A 506 -17.97 21.89 30.10
CA ILE A 506 -16.65 21.34 29.83
C ILE A 506 -15.74 22.53 29.56
N ASN A 507 -14.63 22.62 30.29
CA ASN A 507 -13.58 23.59 30.01
C ASN A 507 -12.36 22.83 29.47
N GLY A 508 -12.04 23.04 28.19
CA GLY A 508 -11.01 22.28 27.47
C GLY A 508 -11.59 21.49 26.29
N SER A 509 -10.89 20.42 25.90
CA SER A 509 -11.22 19.63 24.71
C SER A 509 -12.33 18.62 24.99
N TYR A 510 -13.42 18.66 24.19
CA TYR A 510 -14.50 17.67 24.24
C TYR A 510 -14.02 16.28 23.80
N THR A 511 -13.24 16.21 22.72
CA THR A 511 -12.73 14.93 22.19
C THR A 511 -11.75 14.27 23.16
N ASN A 512 -10.99 15.08 23.91
CA ASN A 512 -10.20 14.61 25.05
C ASN A 512 -11.09 13.91 26.10
N VAL A 513 -12.24 14.48 26.46
CA VAL A 513 -13.18 13.88 27.42
C VAL A 513 -13.78 12.58 26.88
N VAL A 514 -14.06 12.51 25.57
CA VAL A 514 -14.53 11.27 24.91
C VAL A 514 -13.46 10.16 24.94
N GLY A 515 -12.18 10.55 24.93
CA GLY A 515 -11.03 9.66 25.14
C GLY A 515 -9.94 9.74 24.07
N LEU A 516 -9.94 10.74 23.19
CA LEU A 516 -8.82 11.02 22.30
C LEU A 516 -8.73 12.52 21.99
N PRO A 517 -7.61 13.20 22.30
CA PRO A 517 -7.40 14.60 21.94
C PRO A 517 -7.18 14.73 20.41
N VAL A 518 -8.28 14.79 19.65
CA VAL A 518 -8.25 14.74 18.19
C VAL A 518 -7.50 15.92 17.59
N CYS A 519 -7.65 17.12 18.16
CA CYS A 519 -6.98 18.32 17.65
C CYS A 519 -5.46 18.13 17.66
N GLU A 520 -4.93 17.71 18.81
CA GLU A 520 -3.50 17.51 19.04
C GLU A 520 -2.93 16.38 18.19
N VAL A 521 -3.70 15.28 18.05
CA VAL A 521 -3.31 14.16 17.20
C VAL A 521 -3.27 14.57 15.73
N ILE A 522 -4.33 15.21 15.21
CA ILE A 522 -4.40 15.63 13.80
C ILE A 522 -3.36 16.71 13.48
N ASP A 523 -3.19 17.70 14.36
CA ASP A 523 -2.18 18.74 14.21
C ASP A 523 -0.77 18.15 14.18
N CYS A 524 -0.48 17.17 15.04
CA CYS A 524 0.80 16.46 15.01
C CYS A 524 1.00 15.72 13.68
N LEU A 525 -0.02 15.00 13.20
CA LEU A 525 0.05 14.26 11.93
C LEU A 525 0.28 15.21 10.73
N LEU A 526 -0.37 16.38 10.72
CA LEU A 526 -0.21 17.39 9.66
C LEU A 526 1.17 18.07 9.74
N LYS A 527 1.57 18.54 10.92
CA LYS A 527 2.84 19.26 11.14
C LYS A 527 4.04 18.40 10.76
N GLU A 528 3.98 17.11 11.08
CA GLU A 528 5.04 16.15 10.78
C GLU A 528 4.94 15.57 9.36
N ASN A 529 4.01 16.08 8.53
CA ASN A 529 3.75 15.60 7.17
C ASN A 529 3.49 14.08 7.10
N ILE A 530 2.89 13.53 8.15
CA ILE A 530 2.43 12.13 8.19
C ILE A 530 1.16 12.00 7.34
N ILE A 531 0.30 13.02 7.40
CA ILE A 531 -0.85 13.20 6.53
C ILE A 531 -0.86 14.59 5.91
N THR A 532 -1.69 14.78 4.91
CA THR A 532 -2.07 16.07 4.32
C THR A 532 -3.58 16.26 4.46
N LEU A 533 -4.07 17.48 4.25
CA LEU A 533 -5.52 17.75 4.26
C LEU A 533 -6.27 16.94 3.20
N ASP A 534 -5.62 16.59 2.08
CA ASP A 534 -6.19 15.72 1.05
C ASP A 534 -6.47 14.29 1.54
N ASP A 535 -5.79 13.86 2.61
CA ASP A 535 -5.92 12.52 3.19
C ASP A 535 -7.09 12.41 4.19
N LEU A 536 -7.64 13.55 4.62
CA LEU A 536 -8.85 13.62 5.42
C LEU A 536 -10.07 13.57 4.49
N LYS A 537 -10.87 12.51 4.59
CA LYS A 537 -12.10 12.36 3.80
C LYS A 537 -13.14 13.38 4.27
N CYS A 538 -13.65 14.18 3.34
CA CYS A 538 -14.86 15.01 3.54
C CYS A 538 -16.12 14.16 3.56
#